data_AF-A0A889XLE7-F1
#
_entry.id   AF-A0A889XLE7-F1
#
_cell.length_a   1.000
_cell.length_b   1.000
_cell.length_c   1.000
_cell.angle_alpha   90.00
_cell.angle_beta   90.00
_cell.angle_gamma   90.00
#
_symmetry.space_group_name_H-M   'P 1'
#
loop_
_entity.id
_entity.type
_entity.pdbx_description
1 polymer ?
#
loop_
_entity_poly.entity_id
_entity_poly.type
_entity_poly.pdbx_seq_one_letter_code
_entity_poly.pdbx_strand_id
1 'polypeptide(L)'
;PQIWIGSLYSCYYVAFWILQLRETAFIMSTLHVMHCLRDINRQLKALLRELTLGNELPLLSLFNSSFCKNVKRNPFKSSFTRAISDAGILTSGVAQPRSQCARVRRLTLAYARTCDVVQDMDAANGVIVLMMLGSFLLHLVCTPYYFIHYMSRDPELAKTPVKHALQVSWQLLWCLYHGGRLLMVVEPCHLTRMEMETTREVVSHLMRCPASVYDPLAIELDLFFKHLLLNQASYSAMQATVISRSLVATILGSITTYLVVILQLQ
;
A
#
# COMPACT_ATOMS: atom_id res chain seq x y z
N PRO A 1 17.71 42.41 10.22
CA PRO A 1 17.91 41.01 10.70
C PRO A 1 16.61 40.28 11.08
N GLN A 2 15.72 40.83 11.91
CA GLN A 2 14.49 40.15 12.34
C GLN A 2 13.48 39.86 11.20
N ILE A 3 13.36 40.75 10.22
CA ILE A 3 12.48 40.56 9.05
C ILE A 3 12.94 39.36 8.20
N TRP A 4 14.25 39.25 7.95
CA TRP A 4 14.85 38.13 7.20
C TRP A 4 14.63 36.78 7.89
N ILE A 5 14.74 36.76 9.23
CA ILE A 5 14.48 35.56 10.03
C ILE A 5 13.01 35.15 9.91
N GLY A 6 12.08 36.11 10.03
CA GLY A 6 10.65 35.85 9.86
C GLY A 6 10.30 35.29 8.47
N SER A 7 10.90 35.85 7.42
CA SER A 7 10.71 35.36 6.05
C SER A 7 11.24 33.94 5.85
N LEU A 8 12.40 33.60 6.42
CA LEU A 8 12.97 32.25 6.35
C LEU A 8 12.08 31.22 7.07
N TYR A 9 11.58 31.54 8.28
CA TYR A 9 10.65 30.67 8.99
C TYR A 9 9.34 30.49 8.22
N SER A 10 8.78 31.56 7.68
CA SER A 10 7.57 31.48 6.86
C SER A 10 7.77 30.56 5.65
N CYS A 11 8.89 30.71 4.92
CA CYS A 11 9.23 29.83 3.79
C CYS A 11 9.36 28.36 4.21
N TYR A 12 10.00 28.10 5.36
CA TYR A 12 10.14 26.75 5.91
C TYR A 12 8.77 26.12 6.21
N TYR A 13 7.86 26.85 6.88
CA TYR A 13 6.53 26.34 7.19
C TYR A 13 5.70 26.09 5.93
N VAL A 14 5.79 26.96 4.93
CA VAL A 14 5.12 26.76 3.64
C VAL A 14 5.64 25.49 2.95
N ALA A 15 6.97 25.32 2.89
CA ALA A 15 7.58 24.11 2.33
C ALA A 15 7.17 22.84 3.09
N PHE A 16 7.11 22.91 4.42
CA PHE A 16 6.63 21.81 5.26
C PHE A 16 5.18 21.43 4.92
N TRP A 17 4.27 22.40 4.84
CA TRP A 17 2.87 22.13 4.47
C TRP A 17 2.73 21.56 3.07
N ILE A 18 3.52 22.04 2.10
CA ILE A 18 3.54 21.48 0.75
C ILE A 18 4.00 20.02 0.76
N LEU A 19 5.04 19.70 1.54
CA LEU A 19 5.52 18.32 1.68
C LEU A 19 4.45 17.41 2.28
N GLN A 20 3.75 17.88 3.32
CA GLN A 20 2.64 17.15 3.94
C GLN A 20 1.46 16.92 2.97
N LEU A 21 1.13 17.92 2.16
CA LEU A 21 0.10 17.78 1.13
C LEU A 21 0.49 16.73 0.09
N ARG A 22 1.76 16.71 -0.34
CA ARG A 22 2.26 15.70 -1.28
C ARG A 22 2.25 14.29 -0.69
N GLU A 23 2.65 14.14 0.57
CA GLU A 23 2.60 12.85 1.26
C GLU A 23 1.17 12.31 1.35
N THR A 24 0.23 13.14 1.81
CA THR A 24 -1.17 12.74 1.92
C THR A 24 -1.77 12.41 0.56
N ALA A 25 -1.45 13.17 -0.49
CA ALA A 25 -1.85 12.86 -1.86
C ALA A 25 -1.27 11.51 -2.34
N PHE A 26 0.00 11.22 -2.05
CA PHE A 26 0.63 9.94 -2.36
C PHE A 26 -0.06 8.77 -1.64
N ILE A 27 -0.33 8.91 -0.34
CA ILE A 27 -1.04 7.90 0.46
C ILE A 27 -2.43 7.63 -0.13
N MET A 28 -3.19 8.68 -0.43
CA MET A 28 -4.53 8.56 -1.01
C MET A 28 -4.53 7.88 -2.36
N SER A 29 -3.60 8.23 -3.25
CA SER A 29 -3.45 7.58 -4.55
C SER A 29 -3.10 6.10 -4.42
N THR A 30 -2.18 5.76 -3.51
CA THR A 30 -1.78 4.36 -3.28
C THR A 30 -2.92 3.54 -2.67
N LEU A 31 -3.69 4.12 -1.74
CA LEU A 31 -4.90 3.49 -1.20
C LEU A 31 -5.97 3.28 -2.27
N HIS A 32 -6.12 4.22 -3.21
CA HIS A 32 -7.05 4.07 -4.32
C HIS A 32 -6.65 2.90 -5.24
N VAL A 33 -5.37 2.81 -5.58
CA VAL A 33 -4.83 1.68 -6.35
C VAL A 33 -5.05 0.35 -5.64
N MET A 34 -4.77 0.29 -4.33
CA MET A 34 -5.05 -0.89 -3.50
C MET A 34 -6.53 -1.29 -3.56
N HIS A 35 -7.44 -0.32 -3.47
CA HIS A 35 -8.89 -0.59 -3.56
C HIS A 35 -9.27 -1.14 -4.94
N CYS A 36 -8.67 -0.61 -6.02
CA CYS A 36 -8.89 -1.10 -7.37
C CYS A 36 -8.44 -2.55 -7.54
N LEU A 37 -7.21 -2.88 -7.09
CA LEU A 37 -6.69 -4.25 -7.14
C LEU A 37 -7.52 -5.23 -6.31
N ARG A 38 -7.99 -4.81 -5.13
CA ARG A 38 -8.92 -5.60 -4.32
C ARG A 38 -10.22 -5.91 -5.06
N ASP A 39 -10.74 -4.95 -5.80
CA ASP A 39 -11.98 -5.17 -6.56
C ASP A 39 -11.76 -6.11 -7.75
N ILE A 40 -10.65 -5.95 -8.47
CA ILE A 40 -10.22 -6.90 -9.53
C ILE A 40 -10.13 -8.31 -8.96
N ASN A 41 -9.48 -8.49 -7.80
CA ASN A 41 -9.34 -9.80 -7.17
C ASN A 41 -10.67 -10.39 -6.68
N ARG A 42 -11.60 -9.56 -6.19
CA ARG A 42 -12.94 -10.04 -5.86
C ARG A 42 -13.68 -10.55 -7.09
N GLN A 43 -13.62 -9.80 -8.19
CA GLN A 43 -14.27 -10.19 -9.45
C GLN A 43 -13.64 -11.45 -10.03
N LEU A 44 -12.31 -11.56 -9.95
CA LEU A 44 -11.57 -12.73 -10.41
C LEU A 44 -11.88 -13.98 -9.56
N LYS A 45 -12.00 -13.83 -8.23
CA LYS A 45 -12.43 -14.90 -7.33
C LYS A 45 -13.89 -15.30 -7.58
N ALA A 46 -14.78 -14.36 -7.91
CA ALA A 46 -16.16 -14.66 -8.29
C ALA A 46 -16.20 -15.45 -9.62
N LEU A 47 -15.43 -15.02 -10.61
CA LEU A 47 -15.18 -15.74 -11.86
C LEU A 47 -14.71 -17.18 -11.62
N LEU A 48 -13.72 -17.35 -10.75
CA LEU A 48 -13.20 -18.68 -10.39
C LEU A 48 -14.29 -19.56 -9.78
N ARG A 49 -15.09 -19.02 -8.86
CA ARG A 49 -16.20 -19.76 -8.24
C ARG A 49 -17.26 -20.16 -9.27
N GLU A 50 -17.63 -19.29 -10.20
CA GLU A 50 -18.58 -19.62 -11.26
C GLU A 50 -18.07 -20.77 -12.15
N LEU A 51 -16.78 -20.75 -12.51
CA LEU A 51 -16.14 -21.82 -13.29
C LEU A 51 -15.97 -23.12 -12.50
N THR A 52 -15.72 -23.04 -11.19
CA THR A 52 -15.56 -24.21 -10.30
C THR A 52 -16.91 -24.79 -9.85
N LEU A 53 -18.00 -24.02 -9.84
CA LEU A 53 -19.35 -24.60 -9.64
C LEU A 53 -19.83 -25.33 -10.89
N GLY A 54 -19.36 -24.94 -12.08
CA GLY A 54 -19.68 -25.60 -13.34
C GLY A 54 -18.87 -26.89 -13.58
N ASN A 55 -17.66 -26.97 -13.03
CA ASN A 55 -16.81 -28.17 -13.05
C ASN A 55 -16.72 -28.74 -11.64
N GLU A 56 -17.31 -29.92 -11.39
CA GLU A 56 -17.22 -30.72 -10.16
C GLU A 56 -15.76 -30.88 -9.65
N LEU A 57 -15.18 -29.87 -8.97
CA LEU A 57 -13.79 -29.91 -8.50
C LEU A 57 -13.65 -29.27 -7.11
N PRO A 58 -13.24 -30.04 -6.08
CA PRO A 58 -13.21 -29.58 -4.70
C PRO A 58 -11.89 -28.84 -4.39
N LEU A 59 -11.71 -27.62 -4.90
CA LEU A 59 -10.53 -26.78 -4.60
C LEU A 59 -10.81 -25.67 -3.55
N LEU A 60 -12.04 -25.61 -3.05
CA LEU A 60 -12.58 -24.54 -2.19
C LEU A 60 -12.09 -24.60 -0.73
N SER A 61 -11.50 -25.71 -0.27
CA SER A 61 -11.06 -25.89 1.12
C SER A 61 -9.77 -25.13 1.47
N LEU A 62 -8.95 -24.77 0.49
CA LEU A 62 -7.67 -24.06 0.73
C LEU A 62 -7.84 -22.56 0.95
N PHE A 63 -8.91 -21.96 0.42
CA PHE A 63 -9.07 -20.50 0.41
C PHE A 63 -9.75 -19.93 1.67
N ASN A 64 -10.41 -20.78 2.47
CA ASN A 64 -11.23 -20.33 3.59
C ASN A 64 -10.41 -20.11 4.88
N SER A 65 -9.15 -20.51 4.93
CA SER A 65 -8.34 -20.46 6.16
C SER A 65 -7.61 -19.14 6.41
N SER A 66 -7.37 -18.29 5.39
CA SER A 66 -6.43 -17.17 5.55
C SER A 66 -7.00 -15.75 5.54
N PHE A 67 -8.25 -15.48 5.15
CA PHE A 67 -8.59 -14.08 4.79
C PHE A 67 -9.92 -13.47 5.21
N CYS A 68 -10.74 -14.11 6.02
CA CYS A 68 -11.97 -13.48 6.53
C CYS A 68 -11.87 -13.10 8.01
N LYS A 69 -11.13 -12.03 8.31
CA LYS A 69 -11.40 -11.22 9.52
C LYS A 69 -11.59 -9.74 9.15
N ASN A 70 -12.88 -9.40 9.06
CA ASN A 70 -13.53 -8.13 9.36
C ASN A 70 -12.92 -6.81 8.86
N VAL A 71 -13.56 -6.18 7.86
CA VAL A 71 -13.72 -4.71 7.82
C VAL A 71 -15.13 -4.38 7.29
N LYS A 72 -15.91 -3.68 8.11
CA LYS A 72 -17.25 -3.16 7.79
C LYS A 72 -17.19 -2.15 6.63
N ARG A 73 -18.11 -2.33 5.67
CA ARG A 73 -18.35 -1.47 4.49
C ARG A 73 -18.85 -0.08 4.91
N ASN A 74 -18.34 0.96 4.26
CA ASN A 74 -19.09 2.18 3.94
C ASN A 74 -19.14 2.37 2.42
N PRO A 75 -20.24 2.90 1.84
CA PRO A 75 -20.39 3.07 0.41
C PRO A 75 -19.94 4.48 0.00
N PHE A 76 -18.75 4.61 -0.60
CA PHE A 76 -18.40 5.82 -1.35
C PHE A 76 -18.29 5.47 -2.83
N LYS A 77 -19.28 5.95 -3.58
CA LYS A 77 -19.54 5.68 -4.99
C LYS A 77 -19.34 6.98 -5.76
N SER A 78 -18.43 7.00 -6.73
CA SER A 78 -18.32 7.89 -7.92
C SER A 78 -16.84 7.92 -8.30
N SER A 79 -16.36 7.62 -9.51
CA SER A 79 -16.93 7.86 -10.84
C SER A 79 -16.63 6.72 -11.84
N PHE A 80 -16.07 5.60 -11.38
CA PHE A 80 -15.73 4.47 -12.26
C PHE A 80 -16.94 3.61 -12.67
N THR A 81 -18.05 3.70 -11.93
CA THR A 81 -19.28 2.91 -12.17
C THR A 81 -20.07 3.37 -13.39
N ARG A 82 -19.82 4.57 -13.94
CA ARG A 82 -20.51 5.03 -15.15
C ARG A 82 -20.07 4.30 -16.42
N ALA A 83 -18.83 3.81 -16.47
CA ALA A 83 -18.37 2.98 -17.59
C ALA A 83 -18.95 1.55 -17.58
N ILE A 84 -19.61 1.14 -16.47
CA ILE A 84 -20.09 -0.23 -16.26
C ILE A 84 -21.59 -0.34 -16.56
N SER A 85 -22.36 0.75 -16.48
CA SER A 85 -23.83 0.70 -16.54
C SER A 85 -24.43 0.73 -17.95
N ASP A 86 -23.72 1.25 -18.95
CA ASP A 86 -24.32 1.50 -20.28
C ASP A 86 -24.30 0.30 -21.24
N ALA A 87 -23.91 -0.90 -20.77
CA ALA A 87 -23.81 -2.09 -21.61
C ALA A 87 -24.82 -3.21 -21.24
N GLY A 88 -25.80 -2.94 -20.37
CA GLY A 88 -26.67 -3.96 -19.79
C GLY A 88 -28.14 -3.83 -20.17
N ILE A 89 -28.51 -4.08 -21.43
CA ILE A 89 -29.91 -4.32 -21.82
C ILE A 89 -29.97 -5.40 -22.93
N LEU A 90 -30.12 -6.68 -22.54
CA LEU A 90 -31.18 -7.64 -22.97
C LEU A 90 -30.79 -9.13 -22.82
N THR A 91 -31.70 -9.83 -22.12
CA THR A 91 -32.17 -11.23 -22.28
C THR A 91 -31.29 -12.43 -21.90
N SER A 92 -31.69 -13.06 -20.78
CA SER A 92 -32.19 -14.44 -20.62
C SER A 92 -31.47 -15.62 -21.29
N GLY A 93 -31.06 -16.59 -20.46
CA GLY A 93 -30.98 -18.02 -20.79
C GLY A 93 -29.68 -18.49 -21.45
N VAL A 94 -28.96 -19.39 -20.77
CA VAL A 94 -27.69 -20.05 -21.17
C VAL A 94 -26.45 -19.15 -21.01
N ALA A 95 -25.66 -19.44 -19.97
CA ALA A 95 -24.38 -18.77 -19.73
C ALA A 95 -23.43 -18.99 -20.92
N GLN A 96 -23.29 -17.96 -21.76
CA GLN A 96 -22.43 -17.99 -22.94
C GLN A 96 -20.95 -17.78 -22.57
N PRO A 97 -20.02 -18.60 -23.10
CA PRO A 97 -18.57 -18.42 -22.91
C PRO A 97 -18.06 -17.05 -23.40
N ARG A 98 -18.77 -16.41 -24.34
CA ARG A 98 -18.48 -15.03 -24.81
C ARG A 98 -18.60 -13.97 -23.72
N SER A 99 -19.53 -14.15 -22.75
CA SER A 99 -19.72 -13.19 -21.65
C SER A 99 -18.57 -13.24 -20.64
N GLN A 100 -18.03 -14.44 -20.39
CA GLN A 100 -16.90 -14.68 -19.50
C GLN A 100 -15.58 -14.18 -20.13
N CYS A 101 -15.37 -14.42 -21.42
CA CYS A 101 -14.21 -13.90 -22.16
C CYS A 101 -14.17 -12.36 -22.13
N ALA A 102 -15.30 -11.70 -22.39
CA ALA A 102 -15.39 -10.24 -22.33
C ALA A 102 -15.11 -9.70 -20.91
N ARG A 103 -15.52 -10.44 -19.87
CA ARG A 103 -15.25 -10.09 -18.47
C ARG A 103 -13.76 -10.24 -18.15
N VAL A 104 -13.12 -11.35 -18.51
CA VAL A 104 -11.67 -11.56 -18.32
C VAL A 104 -10.88 -10.47 -19.04
N ARG A 105 -11.16 -10.20 -20.31
CA ARG A 105 -10.50 -9.13 -21.07
C ARG A 105 -10.62 -7.76 -20.41
N ARG A 106 -11.79 -7.41 -19.86
CA ARG A 106 -11.98 -6.16 -19.10
C ARG A 106 -11.15 -6.14 -17.82
N LEU A 107 -11.07 -7.25 -17.08
CA LEU A 107 -10.21 -7.36 -15.90
C LEU A 107 -8.73 -7.23 -16.26
N THR A 108 -8.29 -7.85 -17.36
CA THR A 108 -6.91 -7.75 -17.87
C THR A 108 -6.55 -6.31 -18.20
N LEU A 109 -7.43 -5.59 -18.92
CA LEU A 109 -7.21 -4.17 -19.24
C LEU A 109 -7.24 -3.28 -17.99
N ALA A 110 -8.12 -3.57 -17.02
CA ALA A 110 -8.16 -2.83 -15.76
C ALA A 110 -6.87 -3.05 -14.96
N TYR A 111 -6.38 -4.29 -14.89
CA TYR A 111 -5.11 -4.63 -14.24
C TYR A 111 -3.91 -3.95 -14.91
N ALA A 112 -3.84 -4.00 -16.25
CA ALA A 112 -2.80 -3.32 -17.03
C ALA A 112 -2.75 -1.82 -16.72
N ARG A 113 -3.90 -1.13 -16.81
CA ARG A 113 -4.00 0.30 -16.46
C ARG A 113 -3.60 0.57 -15.01
N THR A 114 -3.93 -0.34 -14.11
CA THR A 114 -3.56 -0.19 -12.70
C THR A 114 -2.05 -0.29 -12.54
N CYS A 115 -1.39 -1.23 -13.25
CA CYS A 115 0.06 -1.35 -13.25
C CYS A 115 0.75 -0.12 -13.86
N ASP A 116 0.21 0.44 -14.94
CA ASP A 116 0.73 1.68 -15.56
C ASP A 116 0.67 2.85 -14.57
N VAL A 117 -0.47 3.03 -13.89
CA VAL A 117 -0.63 4.06 -12.84
C VAL A 117 0.37 3.86 -11.70
N VAL A 118 0.64 2.60 -11.30
CA VAL A 118 1.65 2.30 -10.28
C VAL A 118 3.05 2.71 -10.73
N GLN A 119 3.43 2.40 -11.97
CA GLN A 119 4.75 2.75 -12.51
C GLN A 119 4.90 4.27 -12.65
N ASP A 120 3.87 4.96 -13.13
CA ASP A 120 3.86 6.42 -13.22
C ASP A 120 3.96 7.08 -11.83
N MET A 121 3.24 6.53 -10.85
CA MET A 121 3.31 7.02 -9.47
C MET A 121 4.70 6.81 -8.85
N ASP A 122 5.33 5.66 -9.10
CA ASP A 122 6.68 5.36 -8.62
C ASP A 122 7.73 6.24 -9.31
N ALA A 123 7.64 6.44 -10.62
CA ALA A 123 8.54 7.30 -11.37
C ALA A 123 8.42 8.78 -10.95
N ALA A 124 7.20 9.28 -10.76
CA ALA A 124 6.95 10.68 -10.40
C ALA A 124 7.28 10.98 -8.93
N ASN A 125 7.07 10.02 -8.02
CA ASN A 125 7.18 10.26 -6.58
C ASN A 125 8.33 9.50 -5.90
N GLY A 126 9.04 8.62 -6.59
CA GLY A 126 10.05 7.73 -5.99
C GLY A 126 11.13 8.48 -5.20
N VAL A 127 11.68 9.56 -5.78
CA VAL A 127 12.68 10.41 -5.09
C VAL A 127 12.08 11.13 -3.89
N ILE A 128 10.85 11.63 -4.01
CA ILE A 128 10.17 12.35 -2.93
C ILE A 128 9.86 11.39 -1.77
N VAL A 129 9.36 10.19 -2.07
CA VAL A 129 9.11 9.14 -1.09
C VAL A 129 10.40 8.70 -0.41
N LEU A 130 11.50 8.57 -1.15
CA LEU A 130 12.81 8.24 -0.58
C LEU A 130 13.33 9.33 0.36
N MET A 131 13.22 10.60 -0.04
CA MET A 131 13.59 11.73 0.83
C MET A 131 12.70 11.82 2.08
N MET A 132 11.40 11.57 1.94
CA MET A 132 10.48 11.51 3.08
C MET A 132 10.83 10.35 4.01
N LEU A 133 11.09 9.17 3.46
CA LEU A 133 11.52 8.00 4.23
C LEU A 133 12.82 8.30 5.00
N GLY A 134 13.83 8.87 4.35
CA GLY A 134 15.08 9.29 4.99
C GLY A 134 14.86 10.33 6.10
N SER A 135 13.98 11.31 5.88
CA SER A 135 13.61 12.30 6.90
C SER A 135 12.95 11.64 8.12
N PHE A 136 12.04 10.69 7.90
CA PHE A 136 11.42 9.93 8.99
C PHE A 136 12.43 9.09 9.76
N LEU A 137 13.39 8.46 9.06
CA LEU A 137 14.47 7.72 9.70
C LEU A 137 15.33 8.61 10.60
N LEU A 138 15.73 9.78 10.09
CA LEU A 138 16.49 10.74 10.88
C LEU A 138 15.71 11.20 12.12
N HIS A 139 14.43 11.56 11.96
CA HIS A 139 13.59 11.92 13.10
C HIS A 139 13.42 10.77 14.11
N LEU A 140 13.29 9.54 13.63
CA LEU A 140 13.11 8.35 14.46
C LEU A 140 14.40 7.95 15.20
N VAL A 141 15.59 8.41 14.76
CA VAL A 141 16.87 8.28 15.47
C VAL A 141 17.11 9.47 16.41
N CYS A 142 16.96 10.70 15.91
CA CYS A 142 17.26 11.91 16.67
C CYS A 142 16.33 12.10 17.86
N THR A 143 15.03 11.86 17.70
CA THR A 143 14.03 12.06 18.77
C THR A 143 14.32 11.21 20.01
N PRO A 144 14.51 9.88 19.91
CA PRO A 144 14.86 9.07 21.08
C PRO A 144 16.26 9.37 21.64
N TYR A 145 17.22 9.78 20.80
CA TYR A 145 18.53 10.24 21.29
C TYR A 145 18.38 11.48 22.21
N TYR A 146 17.67 12.50 21.75
CA TYR A 146 17.43 13.71 22.56
C TYR A 146 16.59 13.40 23.79
N PHE A 147 15.63 12.48 23.68
CA PHE A 147 14.83 12.01 24.80
C PHE A 147 15.69 11.40 25.91
N ILE A 148 16.59 10.48 25.56
CA ILE A 148 17.52 9.83 26.50
C ILE A 148 18.47 10.85 27.11
N HIS A 149 19.08 11.70 26.29
CA HIS A 149 20.02 12.73 26.76
C HIS A 149 19.34 13.67 27.77
N TYR A 150 18.10 14.06 27.50
CA TYR A 150 17.30 14.90 28.39
C TYR A 150 16.97 14.20 29.71
N MET A 151 16.60 12.92 29.67
CA MET A 151 16.32 12.12 30.88
C MET A 151 17.56 11.96 31.77
N SER A 152 18.74 11.81 31.18
CA SER A 152 19.97 11.46 31.91
C SER A 152 20.70 12.66 32.53
N ARG A 153 20.49 13.89 32.06
CA ARG A 153 21.41 15.01 32.34
C ARG A 153 20.83 16.16 33.16
N ASP A 154 19.53 16.20 33.44
CA ASP A 154 18.89 17.33 34.15
C ASP A 154 18.36 16.96 35.55
N PRO A 155 19.21 17.01 36.60
CA PRO A 155 18.77 16.88 38.00
C PRO A 155 17.94 18.10 38.49
N GLU A 156 18.00 19.24 37.81
CA GLU A 156 17.24 20.46 38.16
C GLU A 156 15.75 20.36 37.78
N LEU A 157 15.39 19.57 36.76
CA LEU A 157 14.01 19.45 36.27
C LEU A 157 13.13 18.52 37.12
N ALA A 158 13.75 17.67 37.95
CA ALA A 158 13.09 16.84 38.94
C ALA A 158 12.28 17.67 39.97
N LYS A 159 12.59 18.97 40.10
CA LYS A 159 11.88 19.90 40.98
C LYS A 159 10.47 20.27 40.48
N THR A 160 10.16 20.03 39.19
CA THR A 160 8.82 20.28 38.62
C THR A 160 8.29 19.04 37.86
N PRO A 161 7.67 18.06 38.55
CA PRO A 161 7.27 16.79 37.94
C PRO A 161 6.26 16.96 36.79
N VAL A 162 5.41 18.00 36.85
CA VAL A 162 4.41 18.29 35.81
C VAL A 162 5.06 18.71 34.49
N LYS A 163 6.05 19.61 34.53
CA LYS A 163 6.73 20.09 33.31
C LYS A 163 7.53 18.96 32.66
N HIS A 164 8.21 18.17 33.49
CA HIS A 164 8.94 17.00 33.03
C HIS A 164 8.02 15.96 32.36
N ALA A 165 6.89 15.62 32.99
CA ALA A 165 5.91 14.69 32.43
C ALA A 165 5.31 15.19 31.09
N LEU A 166 4.99 16.48 30.99
CA LEU A 166 4.47 17.09 29.76
C LEU A 166 5.48 17.01 28.61
N GLN A 167 6.75 17.28 28.88
CA GLN A 167 7.80 17.23 27.86
C GLN A 167 8.10 15.80 27.40
N VAL A 168 8.17 14.84 28.34
CA VAL A 168 8.26 13.41 28.01
C VAL A 168 7.09 12.97 27.14
N SER A 169 5.87 13.34 27.53
CA SER A 169 4.66 13.03 26.76
C SER A 169 4.69 13.65 25.36
N TRP A 170 5.18 14.88 25.23
CA TRP A 170 5.34 15.54 23.94
C TRP A 170 6.34 14.83 23.04
N GLN A 171 7.49 14.40 23.57
CA GLN A 171 8.50 13.65 22.80
C GLN A 171 7.99 12.27 22.37
N LEU A 172 7.28 11.57 23.26
CA LEU A 172 6.64 10.29 22.91
C LEU A 172 5.58 10.49 21.82
N LEU A 173 4.73 11.50 21.93
CA LEU A 173 3.74 11.84 20.91
C LEU A 173 4.39 12.17 19.57
N TRP A 174 5.50 12.92 19.60
CA TRP A 174 6.27 13.28 18.41
C TRP A 174 6.88 12.04 17.73
N CYS A 175 7.45 11.14 18.53
CA CYS A 175 7.99 9.86 18.06
C CYS A 175 6.88 8.99 17.44
N LEU A 176 5.73 8.86 18.13
CA LEU A 176 4.57 8.15 17.63
C LEU A 176 4.01 8.77 16.34
N TYR A 177 4.01 10.09 16.23
CA TYR A 177 3.58 10.80 15.02
C TYR A 177 4.47 10.46 13.82
N HIS A 178 5.80 10.53 13.97
CA HIS A 178 6.73 10.16 12.89
C HIS A 178 6.70 8.66 12.56
N GLY A 179 6.62 7.80 13.57
CA GLY A 179 6.46 6.36 13.37
C GLY A 179 5.14 6.01 12.67
N GLY A 180 4.04 6.66 13.05
CA GLY A 180 2.73 6.50 12.44
C GLY A 180 2.71 6.93 10.98
N ARG A 181 3.37 8.04 10.64
CA ARG A 181 3.52 8.48 9.24
C ARG A 181 4.30 7.51 8.39
N LEU A 182 5.41 6.99 8.91
CA LEU A 182 6.17 5.93 8.26
C LEU A 182 5.28 4.72 7.96
N LEU A 183 4.49 4.27 8.95
CA LEU A 183 3.56 3.16 8.76
C LEU A 183 2.48 3.48 7.73
N MET A 184 1.88 4.67 7.76
CA MET A 184 0.85 5.08 6.79
C MET A 184 1.35 5.12 5.34
N VAL A 185 2.64 5.39 5.11
CA VAL A 185 3.24 5.34 3.77
C VAL A 185 3.55 3.89 3.38
N VAL A 186 4.13 3.10 4.30
CA VAL A 186 4.58 1.73 4.01
C VAL A 186 3.42 0.74 3.85
N GLU A 187 2.38 0.87 4.67
CA GLU A 187 1.25 -0.06 4.70
C GLU A 187 0.49 -0.18 3.37
N PRO A 188 0.04 0.90 2.70
CA PRO A 188 -0.67 0.79 1.44
C PRO A 188 0.23 0.24 0.33
N CYS A 189 1.52 0.57 0.29
CA CYS A 189 2.48 -0.01 -0.66
C CYS A 189 2.60 -1.53 -0.45
N HIS A 190 2.72 -1.98 0.81
CA HIS A 190 2.81 -3.40 1.14
C HIS A 190 1.51 -4.15 0.79
N LEU A 191 0.36 -3.61 1.16
CA LEU A 191 -0.94 -4.22 0.85
C LEU A 191 -1.19 -4.32 -0.65
N THR A 192 -0.79 -3.30 -1.41
CA THR A 192 -0.94 -3.33 -2.87
C THR A 192 -0.10 -4.45 -3.48
N ARG A 193 1.14 -4.63 -3.02
CA ARG A 193 1.99 -5.74 -3.45
C ARG A 193 1.37 -7.10 -3.12
N MET A 194 0.87 -7.29 -1.90
CA MET A 194 0.18 -8.54 -1.52
C MET A 194 -1.05 -8.81 -2.40
N GLU A 195 -1.81 -7.78 -2.72
CA GLU A 195 -2.99 -7.91 -3.58
C GLU A 195 -2.59 -8.31 -5.01
N MET A 196 -1.50 -7.76 -5.54
CA MET A 196 -0.97 -8.17 -6.84
C MET A 196 -0.47 -9.62 -6.85
N GLU A 197 0.21 -10.07 -5.79
CA GLU A 197 0.62 -11.48 -5.63
C GLU A 197 -0.62 -12.40 -5.60
N THR A 198 -1.67 -11.98 -4.86
CA THR A 198 -2.96 -12.69 -4.85
C THR A 198 -3.59 -12.75 -6.25
N THR A 199 -3.51 -11.68 -7.05
CA THR A 199 -4.00 -11.72 -8.44
C THR A 199 -3.30 -12.79 -9.26
N ARG A 200 -1.97 -12.89 -9.14
CA ARG A 200 -1.16 -13.89 -9.85
C ARG A 200 -1.58 -15.32 -9.49
N GLU A 201 -1.77 -15.58 -8.20
CA GLU A 201 -2.23 -16.90 -7.72
C GLU A 201 -3.61 -17.24 -8.29
N VAL A 202 -4.59 -16.34 -8.17
CA VAL A 202 -5.95 -16.58 -8.64
C VAL A 202 -5.99 -16.77 -10.16
N VAL A 203 -5.22 -16.00 -10.94
CA VAL A 203 -5.13 -16.18 -12.41
C VAL A 203 -4.47 -17.51 -12.77
N SER A 204 -3.38 -17.88 -12.07
CA SER A 204 -2.73 -19.19 -12.26
C SER A 204 -3.69 -20.35 -12.00
N HIS A 205 -4.58 -20.23 -11.01
CA HIS A 205 -5.64 -21.21 -10.78
C HIS A 205 -6.71 -21.18 -11.86
N LEU A 206 -7.15 -19.99 -12.28
CA LEU A 206 -8.09 -19.84 -13.40
C LEU A 206 -7.55 -20.51 -14.67
N MET A 207 -6.22 -20.52 -14.91
CA MET A 207 -5.62 -21.14 -16.10
C MET A 207 -5.74 -22.65 -16.12
N ARG A 208 -6.03 -23.27 -14.97
CA ARG A 208 -6.21 -24.72 -14.84
C ARG A 208 -7.68 -25.14 -15.00
N CYS A 209 -8.62 -24.19 -15.11
CA CYS A 209 -10.04 -24.46 -15.25
C CYS A 209 -10.56 -24.71 -16.69
N PRO A 210 -9.98 -24.18 -17.79
CA PRO A 210 -10.52 -24.40 -19.13
C PRO A 210 -10.43 -25.87 -19.53
N ALA A 211 -11.51 -26.41 -20.11
CA ALA A 211 -11.58 -27.81 -20.51
C ALA A 211 -10.77 -28.14 -21.78
N SER A 212 -10.36 -27.12 -22.55
CA SER A 212 -9.62 -27.28 -23.81
C SER A 212 -8.71 -26.07 -24.09
N VAL A 213 -7.55 -26.32 -24.70
CA VAL A 213 -6.57 -25.30 -25.12
C VAL A 213 -7.14 -24.35 -26.19
N TYR A 214 -8.19 -24.75 -26.90
CA TYR A 214 -8.86 -23.96 -27.93
C TYR A 214 -10.07 -23.16 -27.42
N ASP A 215 -10.33 -23.17 -26.11
CA ASP A 215 -11.37 -22.32 -25.54
C ASP A 215 -10.93 -20.85 -25.67
N PRO A 216 -11.73 -19.95 -26.29
CA PRO A 216 -11.44 -18.52 -26.31
C PRO A 216 -11.17 -17.93 -24.92
N LEU A 217 -11.70 -18.55 -23.86
CA LEU A 217 -11.40 -18.19 -22.48
C LEU A 217 -9.94 -18.48 -22.09
N ALA A 218 -9.39 -19.63 -22.52
CA ALA A 218 -8.00 -20.01 -22.24
C ALA A 218 -7.01 -19.05 -22.91
N ILE A 219 -7.33 -18.56 -24.11
CA ILE A 219 -6.48 -17.61 -24.86
C ILE A 219 -6.43 -16.24 -24.17
N GLU A 220 -7.58 -15.66 -23.82
CA GLU A 220 -7.62 -14.36 -23.11
C GLU A 220 -6.97 -14.46 -21.72
N LEU A 221 -7.07 -15.62 -21.07
CA LEU A 221 -6.46 -15.85 -19.77
C LEU A 221 -4.95 -16.08 -19.84
N ASP A 222 -4.45 -16.72 -20.90
CA ASP A 222 -3.02 -16.82 -21.20
C ASP A 222 -2.41 -15.44 -21.50
N LEU A 223 -3.13 -14.58 -22.24
CA LEU A 223 -2.73 -13.18 -22.42
C LEU A 223 -2.69 -12.43 -21.09
N PHE A 224 -3.68 -12.65 -20.21
CA PHE A 224 -3.68 -12.04 -18.88
C PHE A 224 -2.49 -12.52 -18.04
N PHE A 225 -2.22 -13.82 -18.04
CA PHE A 225 -1.11 -14.41 -17.30
C PHE A 225 0.25 -13.93 -17.81
N LYS A 226 0.44 -13.84 -19.13
CA LYS A 226 1.62 -13.21 -19.74
C LYS A 226 1.77 -11.77 -19.29
N HIS A 227 0.67 -11.00 -19.26
CA HIS A 227 0.70 -9.62 -18.77
C HIS A 227 1.06 -9.55 -17.28
N LEU A 228 0.57 -10.48 -16.45
CA LEU A 228 0.98 -10.60 -15.05
C LEU A 228 2.47 -10.93 -14.91
N LEU A 229 2.97 -11.91 -15.66
CA LEU A 229 4.37 -12.35 -15.63
C LEU A 229 5.33 -11.25 -16.07
N LEU A 230 5.02 -10.57 -17.17
CA LEU A 230 5.83 -9.50 -17.74
C LEU A 230 5.73 -8.20 -16.93
N ASN A 231 4.55 -7.90 -16.39
CA ASN A 231 4.29 -6.69 -15.61
C ASN A 231 4.40 -6.99 -14.10
N GLN A 232 5.62 -7.31 -13.64
CA GLN A 232 5.94 -7.33 -12.21
C GLN A 232 5.99 -5.90 -11.67
N ALA A 233 4.83 -5.23 -11.58
CA ALA A 233 4.76 -3.94 -10.91
C ALA A 233 5.03 -4.17 -9.41
N SER A 234 6.29 -4.05 -9.01
CA SER A 234 6.70 -3.96 -7.62
C SER A 234 6.89 -2.49 -7.33
N TYR A 235 6.20 -1.96 -6.31
CA TYR A 235 6.57 -0.68 -5.72
C TYR A 235 7.99 -0.79 -5.19
N SER A 236 8.93 -0.24 -5.93
CA SER A 236 10.33 -0.29 -5.61
C SER A 236 10.81 1.13 -5.72
N ALA A 237 10.77 1.88 -4.61
CA ALA A 237 11.23 3.26 -4.58
C ALA A 237 12.65 3.31 -5.18
N MET A 238 12.74 3.74 -6.44
CA MET A 238 13.98 3.83 -7.19
C MET A 238 14.79 2.51 -7.27
N GLN A 239 14.14 1.34 -7.26
CA GLN A 239 14.80 0.01 -7.20
C GLN A 239 15.68 -0.24 -5.97
N ALA A 240 15.78 0.69 -5.02
CA ALA A 240 16.75 0.62 -3.92
C ALA A 240 16.25 -0.23 -2.75
N THR A 241 14.95 -0.21 -2.45
CA THR A 241 14.36 -1.01 -1.37
C THR A 241 12.90 -1.38 -1.66
N VAL A 242 12.57 -2.67 -1.57
CA VAL A 242 11.17 -3.13 -1.58
C VAL A 242 10.50 -2.67 -0.29
N ILE A 243 9.54 -1.75 -0.42
CA ILE A 243 8.75 -1.25 0.70
C ILE A 243 7.95 -2.41 1.29
N SER A 244 8.43 -2.96 2.40
CA SER A 244 7.89 -4.15 3.04
C SER A 244 7.85 -3.97 4.55
N ARG A 245 7.01 -4.75 5.24
CA ARG A 245 7.03 -4.81 6.71
C ARG A 245 8.40 -5.20 7.26
N SER A 246 9.18 -5.96 6.49
CA SER A 246 10.58 -6.27 6.81
C SER A 246 11.44 -5.01 6.88
N LEU A 247 11.26 -4.05 5.97
CA LEU A 247 12.01 -2.78 5.99
C LEU A 247 11.73 -2.00 7.27
N VAL A 248 10.47 -1.90 7.69
CA VAL A 248 10.10 -1.25 8.96
C VAL A 248 10.70 -1.99 10.16
N ALA A 249 10.67 -3.33 10.17
CA ALA A 249 11.29 -4.12 11.23
C ALA A 249 12.81 -3.93 11.29
N THR A 250 13.49 -3.89 10.14
CA THR A 250 14.93 -3.61 10.06
C THR A 250 15.26 -2.21 10.56
N ILE A 251 14.45 -1.21 10.22
CA ILE A 251 14.60 0.16 10.70
C ILE A 251 14.41 0.22 12.23
N LEU A 252 13.33 -0.36 12.76
CA LEU A 252 13.08 -0.36 14.20
C LEU A 252 14.18 -1.11 14.95
N GLY A 253 14.65 -2.23 14.39
CA GLY A 253 15.78 -3.00 14.92
C GLY A 253 17.07 -2.19 14.93
N SER A 254 17.42 -1.55 13.82
CA SER A 254 18.66 -0.76 13.71
C SER A 254 18.66 0.46 14.64
N ILE A 255 17.52 1.14 14.77
CA ILE A 255 17.34 2.26 15.70
C ILE A 255 17.50 1.77 17.14
N THR A 256 16.86 0.66 17.50
CA THR A 256 16.99 0.07 18.84
C THR A 256 18.44 -0.28 19.14
N THR A 257 19.14 -0.95 18.22
CA THR A 257 20.56 -1.29 18.38
C THR A 257 21.43 -0.03 18.53
N TYR A 258 21.21 0.98 17.68
CA TYR A 258 21.95 2.24 17.74
C TYR A 258 21.76 2.96 19.08
N LEU A 259 20.51 3.04 19.57
CA LEU A 259 20.20 3.64 20.86
C LEU A 259 20.86 2.88 22.02
N VAL A 260 20.82 1.55 22.00
CA VAL A 260 21.49 0.72 23.02
C VAL A 260 23.00 0.97 23.03
N VAL A 261 23.64 1.03 21.86
CA VAL A 261 25.07 1.32 21.75
C VAL A 261 25.40 2.71 22.29
N ILE A 262 24.61 3.73 21.96
CA ILE A 262 24.81 5.08 22.52
C ILE A 262 24.65 5.08 24.03
N LEU A 263 23.61 4.43 24.55
CA LEU A 263 23.36 4.33 25.99
C LEU A 263 24.51 3.65 26.75
N GLN A 264 25.15 2.65 26.13
CA GLN A 264 26.29 1.96 26.71
C GLN A 264 27.60 2.77 26.64
N LEU A 265 27.72 3.68 25.67
CA LEU A 265 28.91 4.51 25.44
C LEU A 265 28.83 5.88 26.12
N GLN A 266 27.67 6.26 26.67
CA GLN A 266 27.46 7.45 27.49
C GLN A 266 27.80 7.18 28.95
#